data_AF-A0A820XQL4-F1
#
_entry.id   AF-A0A820XQL4-F1
#
_cell.length_a   1.000
_cell.length_b   1.000
_cell.length_c   1.000
_cell.angle_alpha   90.00
_cell.angle_beta   90.00
_cell.angle_gamma   90.00
#
_symmetry.space_group_name_H-M   'P 1'
#
loop_
_entity.id
_entity.type
_entity.pdbx_description
1 polymer ?
#
loop_
_entity_poly.entity_id
_entity_poly.type
_entity_poly.pdbx_seq_one_letter_code
_entity_poly.pdbx_strand_id
1 'polypeptide(L)'
;CMPVQTSFKSVTDKWNWNEWLTLPLRYCDLPRHAILTFSIHEILSPTDIRIVGSTTISLFASDGTFRRGIYDLNLWPNVPPDVKFHSTTLGKVEPILNQEPILNNYTNKTVLTTTNLQNNSKQITAKLPVITWNDESEYPILDELSRIAKLIKTQCDGHTIHQEWLEQLTLAKARSCLDIERSNSKSMLLLIEFARTMIEDNECVVLYFEPNFDDIINYPIGYTDFVVFDPELDLENIVESKHLKLARSGRKAIDKDLKPSREQRDKLMQIVAYPPGQYLSIEEQDLVWKYRFFLSQYKKALAKFLQCVHWDKEEEVKQALDLLQQWVTMDTDDALELLGPTYHHPKVRSYAVSRLRQASDEDLLLYLLQLVQALRYERYDLINAYVVDATGEEQNSLNSSSENYANVVVPSDSTSCDSTKSSSPQIDLSTFLIQRACEKPIVANYLFWYAYVECENNSSLKDKAITDMYQAFVERLSVTLKTKNEQTQQVRLSIEAQKKFVDKLVELTNIVKRVQGSAKVKEDKLRSLLLAGDDSPVKFNFLNFDPIPLPLDPEIIIRRIIPEKIRIFKSAKLPFLFVCETVQGEEYPIIFKYGDDLRQDQLILQIITLMDR
;
A
#
# COMPACT_ATOMS: atom_id res chain seq x y z
N CYS A 1 14.43 -17.69 8.92
CA CYS A 1 14.34 -19.17 8.92
C CYS A 1 13.30 -19.59 7.89
N MET A 2 13.56 -20.61 7.06
CA MET A 2 12.52 -21.18 6.19
C MET A 2 11.40 -21.78 7.04
N PRO A 3 10.12 -21.66 6.64
CA PRO A 3 9.01 -22.28 7.35
C PRO A 3 9.15 -23.81 7.26
N VAL A 4 9.04 -24.48 8.40
CA VAL A 4 8.98 -25.95 8.48
C VAL A 4 7.52 -26.37 8.56
N GLN A 5 7.14 -27.35 7.76
CA GLN A 5 5.77 -27.85 7.67
C GLN A 5 5.67 -29.24 8.28
N THR A 6 4.55 -29.54 8.93
CA THR A 6 4.22 -30.89 9.40
C THR A 6 3.73 -31.76 8.24
N SER A 7 3.68 -33.07 8.49
CA SER A 7 2.98 -34.01 7.61
C SER A 7 1.50 -33.66 7.42
N PHE A 8 1.01 -33.82 6.19
CA PHE A 8 -0.41 -33.66 5.88
C PHE A 8 -1.25 -34.72 6.61
N LYS A 9 -2.37 -34.31 7.22
CA LYS A 9 -3.34 -35.21 7.86
C LYS A 9 -4.75 -34.95 7.35
N SER A 10 -5.46 -36.01 6.99
CA SER A 10 -6.86 -35.94 6.61
C SER A 10 -7.75 -35.60 7.80
N VAL A 11 -8.82 -34.86 7.56
CA VAL A 11 -9.78 -34.45 8.60
C VAL A 11 -10.49 -35.68 9.19
N THR A 12 -10.22 -35.99 10.45
CA THR A 12 -10.93 -36.96 11.29
C THR A 12 -11.34 -36.27 12.60
N ASP A 13 -12.17 -36.91 13.43
CA ASP A 13 -12.70 -36.34 14.69
C ASP A 13 -11.63 -35.83 15.69
N LYS A 14 -10.35 -36.17 15.51
CA LYS A 14 -9.23 -35.66 16.32
C LYS A 14 -7.98 -35.40 15.47
N TRP A 15 -7.52 -34.16 15.41
CA TRP A 15 -6.22 -33.82 14.81
C TRP A 15 -5.10 -34.01 15.82
N ASN A 16 -4.28 -35.05 15.62
CA ASN A 16 -3.08 -35.28 16.40
C ASN A 16 -1.89 -35.44 15.45
N TRP A 17 -0.92 -34.52 15.50
CA TRP A 17 0.32 -34.61 14.71
C TRP A 17 1.38 -35.48 15.36
N ASN A 18 1.67 -35.29 16.66
CA ASN A 18 2.73 -35.98 17.41
C ASN A 18 4.06 -36.04 16.65
N GLU A 19 4.46 -34.90 16.07
CA GLU A 19 5.64 -34.78 15.22
C GLU A 19 6.60 -33.73 15.81
N TRP A 20 7.86 -34.10 15.96
CA TRP A 20 8.90 -33.15 16.36
C TRP A 20 9.37 -32.35 15.14
N LEU A 21 9.22 -31.04 15.20
CA LEU A 21 9.73 -30.13 14.17
C LEU A 21 11.13 -29.65 14.54
N THR A 22 12.11 -29.94 13.67
CA THR A 22 13.48 -29.42 13.82
C THR A 22 13.65 -28.19 12.94
N LEU A 23 13.82 -27.03 13.57
CA LEU A 23 14.17 -25.79 12.87
C LEU A 23 15.66 -25.82 12.52
N PRO A 24 16.08 -25.34 11.33
CA PRO A 24 17.48 -25.24 10.93
C PRO A 24 18.19 -24.06 11.61
N LEU A 25 18.09 -23.97 12.94
CA LEU A 25 18.68 -22.93 13.78
C LEU A 25 19.31 -23.57 15.01
N ARG A 26 20.48 -23.07 15.43
CA ARG A 26 21.09 -23.49 16.70
C ARG A 26 20.56 -22.60 17.81
N TYR A 27 20.53 -23.11 19.05
CA TYR A 27 20.11 -22.33 20.21
C TYR A 27 20.90 -21.03 20.40
N CYS A 28 22.18 -21.01 20.03
CA CYS A 28 23.04 -19.83 20.10
C CYS A 28 22.72 -18.74 19.07
N ASP A 29 21.97 -19.07 18.02
CA ASP A 29 21.62 -18.14 16.94
C ASP A 29 20.26 -17.46 17.21
N LEU A 30 19.58 -17.80 18.31
CA LEU A 30 18.26 -17.28 18.65
C LEU A 30 18.37 -15.96 19.43
N PRO A 31 17.82 -14.84 18.94
CA PRO A 31 17.79 -13.59 19.68
C PRO A 31 16.78 -13.62 20.83
N ARG A 32 16.95 -12.76 21.84
CA ARG A 32 16.07 -12.65 23.02
C ARG A 32 14.57 -12.52 22.68
N HIS A 33 14.27 -11.78 21.61
CA HIS A 33 12.91 -11.47 21.16
C HIS A 33 12.36 -12.48 20.14
N ALA A 34 12.98 -13.66 20.01
CA ALA A 34 12.56 -14.66 19.03
C ALA A 34 11.12 -15.15 19.31
N ILE A 35 10.27 -15.07 18.29
CA ILE A 35 8.87 -15.51 18.32
C ILE A 35 8.71 -16.71 17.40
N LEU A 36 7.95 -17.70 17.86
CA LEU A 36 7.50 -18.83 17.08
C LEU A 36 6.04 -18.62 16.67
N THR A 37 5.79 -18.68 15.36
CA THR A 37 4.46 -18.48 14.77
C THR A 37 3.96 -19.80 14.18
N PHE A 38 2.73 -20.18 14.50
CA PHE A 38 2.05 -21.34 13.94
C PHE A 38 0.88 -20.89 13.08
N SER A 39 0.69 -21.57 11.95
CA SER A 39 -0.43 -21.36 11.05
C SER A 39 -0.96 -22.70 10.55
N ILE A 40 -2.25 -22.93 10.74
CA ILE A 40 -2.94 -24.14 10.29
C ILE A 40 -3.58 -23.84 8.94
N HIS A 41 -3.26 -24.65 7.95
CA HIS A 41 -3.72 -24.48 6.58
C HIS A 41 -4.61 -25.67 6.16
N GLU A 42 -5.73 -25.37 5.52
CA GLU A 42 -6.59 -26.32 4.85
C GLU A 42 -6.28 -26.31 3.34
N ILE A 43 -6.03 -27.48 2.78
CA ILE A 43 -5.71 -27.66 1.35
C ILE A 43 -6.97 -28.17 0.66
N LEU A 44 -7.67 -27.29 -0.06
CA LEU A 44 -8.88 -27.62 -0.81
C LEU A 44 -8.55 -28.10 -2.24
N SER A 45 -7.48 -27.56 -2.83
CA SER A 45 -6.95 -27.96 -4.13
C SER A 45 -5.45 -27.65 -4.22
N PRO A 46 -4.70 -28.15 -5.24
CA PRO A 46 -3.26 -27.89 -5.39
C PRO A 46 -2.91 -26.39 -5.48
N THR A 47 -3.87 -25.53 -5.77
CA THR A 47 -3.70 -24.07 -5.91
C THR A 47 -4.50 -23.26 -4.89
N ASP A 48 -5.34 -23.88 -4.06
CA ASP A 48 -6.19 -23.20 -3.08
C ASP A 48 -5.89 -23.72 -1.67
N ILE A 49 -5.09 -22.94 -0.94
CA ILE A 49 -4.68 -23.20 0.45
C ILE A 49 -5.26 -22.06 1.30
N ARG A 50 -6.08 -22.40 2.29
CA ARG A 50 -6.72 -21.43 3.20
C ARG A 50 -6.17 -21.52 4.61
N ILE A 51 -6.05 -20.39 5.28
CA ILE A 51 -5.65 -20.33 6.70
C ILE A 51 -6.89 -20.59 7.57
N VAL A 52 -6.86 -21.67 8.33
CA VAL A 52 -7.91 -22.02 9.30
C VAL A 52 -7.74 -21.21 10.58
N GLY A 53 -6.49 -21.05 11.03
CA GLY A 53 -6.16 -20.20 12.17
C GLY A 53 -4.66 -20.09 12.43
N SER A 54 -4.28 -19.09 13.20
CA SER A 54 -2.89 -18.83 13.56
C SER A 54 -2.72 -18.56 15.06
N THR A 55 -1.51 -18.78 15.56
CA THR A 55 -1.14 -18.46 16.94
C THR A 55 0.35 -18.17 17.05
N THR A 56 0.73 -17.38 18.04
CA THR A 56 2.11 -16.93 18.22
C THR A 56 2.54 -17.03 19.68
N ILE A 57 3.80 -17.43 19.89
CA ILE A 57 4.39 -17.58 21.23
C ILE A 57 5.87 -17.16 21.20
N SER A 58 6.31 -16.38 22.18
CA SER A 58 7.73 -16.08 22.39
C SER A 58 8.50 -17.35 22.77
N LEU A 59 9.67 -17.59 22.18
CA LEU A 59 10.55 -18.72 22.54
C LEU A 59 11.13 -18.57 23.95
N PHE A 60 11.31 -17.34 24.42
CA PHE A 60 11.79 -17.08 25.77
C PHE A 60 10.71 -16.44 26.65
N ALA A 61 10.67 -16.81 27.93
CA ALA A 61 9.81 -16.17 28.93
C ALA A 61 10.39 -14.82 29.40
N SER A 62 9.58 -14.02 30.10
CA SER A 62 9.94 -12.67 30.57
C SER A 62 11.20 -12.65 31.45
N ASP A 63 11.52 -13.75 32.12
CA ASP A 63 12.68 -13.92 33.01
C ASP A 63 14.00 -14.30 32.32
N GLY A 64 14.01 -14.55 31.01
CA GLY A 64 15.23 -14.97 30.30
C GLY A 64 15.23 -16.46 29.93
N THR A 65 14.31 -17.24 30.47
CA THR A 65 14.33 -18.71 30.32
C THR A 65 13.75 -19.13 28.97
N PHE A 66 14.40 -20.10 28.32
CA PHE A 66 13.83 -20.76 27.14
C PHE A 66 12.63 -21.61 27.55
N ARG A 67 11.51 -21.50 26.83
CA ARG A 67 10.28 -22.22 27.16
C ARG A 67 10.47 -23.73 27.00
N ARG A 68 9.88 -24.51 27.91
CA ARG A 68 10.02 -25.98 27.98
C ARG A 68 8.71 -26.65 28.40
N GLY A 69 8.51 -27.89 27.98
CA GLY A 69 7.32 -28.66 28.29
C GLY A 69 6.11 -28.26 27.44
N ILE A 70 4.92 -28.64 27.93
CA ILE A 70 3.67 -28.60 27.16
C ILE A 70 2.95 -27.26 27.36
N TYR A 71 2.48 -26.66 26.27
CA TYR A 71 1.69 -25.44 26.25
C TYR A 71 0.41 -25.60 25.43
N ASP A 72 -0.69 -25.09 25.99
CA ASP A 72 -1.98 -24.95 25.31
C ASP A 72 -2.06 -23.52 24.74
N LEU A 73 -2.14 -23.39 23.42
CA LEU A 73 -2.21 -22.09 22.73
C LEU A 73 -3.58 -21.87 22.11
N ASN A 74 -4.15 -20.68 22.30
CA ASN A 74 -5.37 -20.28 21.62
C ASN A 74 -5.09 -19.99 20.13
N LEU A 75 -5.91 -20.55 19.25
CA LEU A 75 -5.87 -20.28 17.81
C LEU A 75 -6.86 -19.16 17.46
N TRP A 76 -6.39 -18.19 16.70
CA TRP A 76 -7.19 -17.10 16.16
C TRP A 76 -7.75 -17.52 14.80
N PRO A 77 -9.08 -17.66 14.63
CA PRO A 77 -9.67 -18.19 13.40
C PRO A 77 -9.56 -17.22 12.23
N ASN A 78 -9.14 -17.70 11.06
CA ASN A 78 -9.03 -16.94 9.80
C ASN A 78 -8.11 -15.70 9.81
N VAL A 79 -7.20 -15.58 10.79
CA VAL A 79 -6.24 -14.46 10.87
C VAL A 79 -4.84 -14.94 10.48
N PRO A 80 -4.08 -14.23 9.61
CA PRO A 80 -2.68 -14.56 9.33
C PRO A 80 -1.80 -14.33 10.58
N PRO A 81 -0.71 -15.11 10.77
CA PRO A 81 0.15 -14.96 11.93
C PRO A 81 0.82 -13.58 11.97
N ASP A 82 0.75 -12.90 13.10
CA ASP A 82 1.44 -11.62 13.31
C ASP A 82 2.87 -11.85 13.84
N VAL A 83 3.88 -11.40 13.10
CA VAL A 83 5.30 -11.66 13.38
C VAL A 83 5.89 -10.59 14.33
N LYS A 84 5.08 -9.60 14.74
CA LYS A 84 5.53 -8.52 15.63
C LYS A 84 5.69 -8.98 17.08
N PHE A 85 6.62 -8.33 17.80
CA PHE A 85 6.84 -8.56 19.23
C PHE A 85 5.57 -8.38 20.08
N HIS A 86 4.74 -7.38 19.73
CA HIS A 86 3.40 -7.20 20.26
C HIS A 86 2.37 -7.77 19.28
N SER A 87 2.30 -9.10 19.22
CA SER A 87 1.43 -9.80 18.27
C SER A 87 -0.05 -9.62 18.62
N THR A 88 -0.88 -9.37 17.60
CA THR A 88 -2.35 -9.40 17.74
C THR A 88 -2.92 -10.83 17.83
N THR A 89 -2.07 -11.85 17.64
CA THR A 89 -2.41 -13.28 17.60
C THR A 89 -1.72 -14.07 18.72
N LEU A 90 -1.64 -13.49 19.93
CA LEU A 90 -1.00 -14.10 21.09
C LEU A 90 -1.73 -15.40 21.49
N GLY A 91 -0.98 -16.50 21.57
CA GLY A 91 -1.51 -17.80 22.00
C GLY A 91 -1.74 -17.91 23.50
N LYS A 92 -1.08 -17.05 24.29
CA LYS A 92 -1.22 -16.97 25.76
C LYS A 92 -1.48 -15.53 26.16
N VAL A 93 -2.60 -15.27 26.83
CA VAL A 93 -2.87 -13.95 27.42
C VAL A 93 -1.92 -13.76 28.60
N GLU A 94 -0.88 -12.95 28.44
CA GLU A 94 -0.07 -12.54 29.58
C GLU A 94 -0.88 -11.52 30.41
N PRO A 95 -0.91 -11.63 31.75
CA PRO A 95 -1.54 -10.60 32.56
C PRO A 95 -0.80 -9.29 32.31
N ILE A 96 -1.55 -8.25 31.94
CA ILE A 96 -1.04 -6.91 31.66
C ILE A 96 -0.27 -6.43 32.89
N LEU A 97 1.06 -6.55 32.86
CA LEU A 97 1.95 -5.87 33.80
C LEU A 97 1.96 -4.40 33.38
N ASN A 98 1.43 -3.56 34.27
CA ASN A 98 1.43 -2.11 34.19
C ASN A 98 2.75 -1.60 33.59
N GLN A 99 2.65 -0.93 32.45
CA GLN A 99 3.73 -0.14 31.89
C GLN A 99 4.02 1.02 32.85
N GLU A 100 5.11 0.94 33.60
CA GLU A 100 5.81 2.15 34.01
C GLU A 100 6.81 2.54 32.90
N PRO A 101 6.94 3.84 32.59
CA PRO A 101 7.81 4.32 31.53
C PRO A 101 9.27 4.16 31.97
N ILE A 102 10.06 3.39 31.22
CA ILE A 102 11.52 3.36 31.41
C ILE A 102 12.06 4.67 30.85
N LEU A 103 12.19 5.66 31.74
CA LEU A 103 12.99 6.85 31.54
C LEU A 103 14.46 6.43 31.48
N ASN A 104 15.18 6.94 30.49
CA ASN A 104 16.64 6.93 30.38
C ASN A 104 17.31 7.20 31.73
N ASN A 105 18.21 6.31 32.17
CA ASN A 105 19.40 6.64 32.96
C ASN A 105 20.28 5.39 33.15
N TYR A 106 21.25 5.18 32.26
CA TYR A 106 22.46 4.43 32.59
C TYR A 106 23.64 5.40 32.58
N THR A 107 23.88 6.03 33.74
CA THR A 107 25.21 6.51 34.10
C THR A 107 25.54 6.04 35.50
N ASN A 108 26.68 5.36 35.58
CA ASN A 108 27.53 5.11 36.74
C ASN A 108 27.14 3.98 37.72
N LYS A 109 27.94 2.91 37.62
CA LYS A 109 28.27 1.95 38.68
C LYS A 109 28.55 2.66 40.02
N THR A 110 27.97 2.16 41.11
CA THR A 110 28.72 1.94 42.37
C THR A 110 28.14 0.75 43.14
N VAL A 111 29.05 0.00 43.73
CA VAL A 111 28.90 -1.25 44.47
C VAL A 111 28.73 -0.97 45.98
N LEU A 112 27.97 -1.83 46.66
CA LEU A 112 27.90 -2.17 48.11
C LEU A 112 27.02 -1.39 49.13
N THR A 113 26.36 -2.24 49.94
CA THR A 113 26.04 -2.19 51.40
C THR A 113 24.75 -1.56 51.96
N THR A 114 23.89 -2.46 52.48
CA THR A 114 23.10 -2.46 53.73
C THR A 114 22.74 -1.13 54.43
N THR A 115 21.45 -0.88 54.68
CA THR A 115 20.77 -0.80 56.00
C THR A 115 19.43 -0.03 55.98
N ASN A 116 18.41 -0.60 56.64
CA ASN A 116 17.34 0.00 57.47
C ASN A 116 16.41 1.14 56.98
N LEU A 117 15.11 0.77 56.94
CA LEU A 117 13.94 1.33 57.67
C LEU A 117 13.42 2.78 57.42
N GLN A 118 12.10 2.80 57.19
CA GLN A 118 11.08 3.80 57.61
C GLN A 118 11.00 5.15 56.87
N ASN A 119 9.90 5.38 56.13
CA ASN A 119 8.72 6.12 56.65
C ASN A 119 7.65 6.41 55.58
N ASN A 120 6.43 6.63 56.09
CA ASN A 120 5.13 6.72 55.43
C ASN A 120 4.85 7.97 54.58
N SER A 121 3.84 7.81 53.72
CA SER A 121 2.76 8.74 53.33
C SER A 121 2.97 9.76 52.20
N LYS A 122 2.17 9.65 51.13
CA LYS A 122 1.03 10.54 50.81
C LYS A 122 0.33 10.16 49.49
N GLN A 123 -1.00 10.20 49.52
CA GLN A 123 -1.93 10.06 48.39
C GLN A 123 -1.73 11.16 47.33
N ILE A 124 -1.93 10.81 46.05
CA ILE A 124 -2.52 11.71 45.04
C ILE A 124 -3.53 10.90 44.22
N THR A 125 -4.79 11.32 44.29
CA THR A 125 -5.92 10.84 43.48
C THR A 125 -5.97 11.54 42.11
N ALA A 126 -6.26 10.82 41.03
CA ALA A 126 -6.92 11.36 39.85
C ALA A 126 -7.74 10.26 39.12
N LYS A 127 -9.00 10.57 38.82
CA LYS A 127 -9.97 9.74 38.08
C LYS A 127 -9.57 9.61 36.60
N LEU A 128 -9.78 8.41 36.04
CA LEU A 128 -9.83 8.15 34.60
C LEU A 128 -11.08 7.29 34.28
N PRO A 129 -11.59 7.33 33.03
CA PRO A 129 -13.02 7.24 32.72
C PRO A 129 -13.58 5.82 32.76
N VAL A 130 -14.87 5.75 33.09
CA VAL A 130 -15.73 4.58 32.89
C VAL A 130 -15.99 4.44 31.40
N ILE A 131 -15.54 3.35 30.80
CA ILE A 131 -16.11 2.82 29.55
C ILE A 131 -16.76 1.49 29.91
N THR A 132 -18.09 1.53 29.91
CA THR A 132 -18.99 0.39 30.01
C THR A 132 -18.93 -0.45 28.73
N TRP A 133 -18.69 -1.75 28.88
CA TRP A 133 -19.24 -2.75 27.98
C TRP A 133 -20.14 -3.64 28.83
N ASN A 134 -21.45 -3.50 28.65
CA ASN A 134 -22.45 -4.41 29.20
C ASN A 134 -22.65 -5.57 28.23
N ASP A 135 -22.69 -6.77 28.84
CA ASP A 135 -23.58 -7.90 28.55
C ASP A 135 -23.43 -8.65 27.22
N GLU A 136 -22.79 -9.83 27.25
CA GLU A 136 -23.46 -11.12 27.52
C GLU A 136 -22.55 -12.29 27.09
N SER A 137 -21.75 -12.80 28.03
CA SER A 137 -21.62 -14.23 28.33
C SER A 137 -20.47 -14.41 29.31
N GLU A 138 -20.81 -14.97 30.44
CA GLU A 138 -19.92 -15.32 31.53
C GLU A 138 -18.65 -16.01 30.99
N TYR A 139 -17.48 -15.62 31.49
CA TYR A 139 -16.27 -16.44 31.39
C TYR A 139 -16.03 -17.18 32.72
N PRO A 140 -16.71 -18.32 32.99
CA PRO A 140 -16.37 -19.17 34.12
C PRO A 140 -15.66 -20.44 33.61
N ILE A 141 -14.55 -20.33 32.86
CA ILE A 141 -13.85 -21.53 32.34
C ILE A 141 -12.31 -21.42 32.42
N LEU A 142 -11.74 -20.21 32.49
CA LEU A 142 -10.26 -20.06 32.47
C LEU A 142 -9.58 -20.44 33.80
N ASP A 143 -10.31 -20.45 34.92
CA ASP A 143 -9.74 -20.69 36.25
C ASP A 143 -9.56 -22.19 36.55
N GLU A 144 -10.53 -23.03 36.16
CA GLU A 144 -10.51 -24.47 36.40
C GLU A 144 -9.42 -25.17 35.55
N LEU A 145 -9.30 -24.82 34.25
CA LEU A 145 -8.28 -25.34 33.34
C LEU A 145 -6.87 -24.98 33.80
N SER A 146 -6.66 -23.73 34.20
CA SER A 146 -5.38 -23.23 34.71
C SER A 146 -5.02 -23.86 36.06
N ARG A 147 -6.02 -24.08 36.94
CA ARG A 147 -5.86 -24.75 38.24
C ARG A 147 -5.48 -26.22 38.09
N ILE A 148 -6.15 -26.96 37.20
CA ILE A 148 -5.86 -28.38 36.94
C ILE A 148 -4.49 -28.55 36.26
N ALA A 149 -4.13 -27.69 35.29
CA ALA A 149 -2.81 -27.70 34.66
C ALA A 149 -1.67 -27.38 35.65
N LYS A 150 -1.90 -26.43 36.57
CA LYS A 150 -0.95 -26.13 37.67
C LYS A 150 -0.81 -27.31 38.63
N LEU A 151 -1.91 -27.98 38.99
CA LEU A 151 -1.89 -29.17 39.86
C LEU A 151 -1.09 -30.33 39.24
N ILE A 152 -1.28 -30.59 37.93
CA ILE A 152 -0.50 -31.59 37.19
C ILE A 152 0.98 -31.23 37.20
N LYS A 153 1.31 -29.96 36.95
CA LYS A 153 2.70 -29.47 36.95
C LYS A 153 3.36 -29.62 38.33
N THR A 154 2.69 -29.19 39.40
CA THR A 154 3.22 -29.32 40.77
C THR A 154 3.41 -30.78 41.21
N GLN A 155 2.61 -31.69 40.67
CA GLN A 155 2.70 -33.12 40.99
C GLN A 155 3.80 -33.82 40.17
N CYS A 156 4.06 -33.38 38.94
CA CYS A 156 5.23 -33.81 38.16
C CYS A 156 6.55 -33.24 38.67
N ASP A 157 6.53 -32.06 39.30
CA ASP A 157 7.72 -31.40 39.88
C ASP A 157 8.10 -31.96 41.27
N GLY A 158 7.47 -33.05 41.74
CA GLY A 158 7.96 -33.89 42.84
C GLY A 158 7.72 -33.40 44.28
N HIS A 159 6.74 -32.53 44.54
CA HIS A 159 6.55 -31.90 45.86
C HIS A 159 5.52 -32.59 46.79
N THR A 160 5.04 -33.80 46.48
CA THR A 160 4.03 -34.51 47.31
C THR A 160 4.39 -35.99 47.52
N ILE A 161 3.89 -36.56 48.63
CA ILE A 161 4.21 -37.91 49.12
C ILE A 161 3.97 -38.98 48.05
N HIS A 162 5.01 -39.75 47.78
CA HIS A 162 5.15 -40.57 46.58
C HIS A 162 4.39 -41.90 46.68
N GLN A 163 3.35 -42.06 45.85
CA GLN A 163 2.69 -43.35 45.64
C GLN A 163 2.37 -43.52 44.16
N GLU A 164 3.32 -44.12 43.43
CA GLU A 164 3.35 -44.16 41.95
C GLU A 164 2.05 -44.63 41.29
N TRP A 165 1.37 -45.64 41.85
CA TRP A 165 0.13 -46.17 41.27
C TRP A 165 -1.05 -45.19 41.44
N LEU A 166 -1.10 -44.46 42.56
CA LEU A 166 -2.14 -43.46 42.83
C LEU A 166 -1.90 -42.19 42.00
N GLU A 167 -0.64 -41.80 41.83
CA GLU A 167 -0.23 -40.70 40.94
C GLU A 167 -0.59 -41.00 39.49
N GLN A 168 -0.35 -42.22 39.01
CA GLN A 168 -0.74 -42.63 37.65
C GLN A 168 -2.26 -42.56 37.43
N LEU A 169 -3.06 -43.01 38.40
CA LEU A 169 -4.53 -42.91 38.33
C LEU A 169 -5.01 -41.46 38.42
N THR A 170 -4.39 -40.65 39.27
CA THR A 170 -4.75 -39.23 39.47
C THR A 170 -4.38 -38.40 38.24
N LEU A 171 -3.21 -38.65 37.64
CA LEU A 171 -2.78 -38.05 36.37
C LEU A 171 -3.66 -38.50 35.20
N ALA A 172 -4.01 -39.79 35.12
CA ALA A 172 -4.93 -40.29 34.11
C ALA A 172 -6.31 -39.65 34.24
N LYS A 173 -6.82 -39.49 35.46
CA LYS A 173 -8.10 -38.85 35.73
C LYS A 173 -8.06 -37.34 35.48
N ALA A 174 -6.99 -36.65 35.86
CA ALA A 174 -6.79 -35.23 35.61
C ALA A 174 -6.66 -34.94 34.10
N ARG A 175 -5.94 -35.77 33.35
CA ARG A 175 -5.88 -35.71 31.87
C ARG A 175 -7.26 -35.95 31.25
N SER A 176 -8.01 -36.93 31.75
CA SER A 176 -9.39 -37.19 31.29
C SER A 176 -10.34 -36.02 31.57
N CYS A 177 -10.24 -35.36 32.73
CA CYS A 177 -11.03 -34.16 33.03
C CYS A 177 -10.62 -32.99 32.13
N LEU A 178 -9.31 -32.82 31.87
CA LEU A 178 -8.81 -31.79 30.96
C LEU A 178 -9.33 -31.97 29.52
N ASP A 179 -9.38 -33.21 29.03
CA ASP A 179 -9.89 -33.51 27.70
C ASP A 179 -11.41 -33.31 27.58
N ILE A 180 -12.16 -33.53 28.66
CA ILE A 180 -13.60 -33.23 28.74
C ILE A 180 -13.82 -31.71 28.70
N GLU A 181 -13.09 -30.94 29.50
CA GLU A 181 -13.19 -29.47 29.52
C GLU A 181 -12.73 -28.84 28.19
N ARG A 182 -11.70 -29.40 27.53
CA ARG A 182 -11.29 -29.00 26.17
C ARG A 182 -12.40 -29.21 25.15
N SER A 183 -13.11 -30.34 25.23
CA SER A 183 -14.23 -30.66 24.34
C SER A 183 -15.44 -29.76 24.55
N ASN A 184 -15.58 -29.16 25.75
CA ASN A 184 -16.64 -28.21 26.08
C ASN A 184 -16.27 -26.75 25.76
N SER A 185 -15.01 -26.45 25.47
CA SER A 185 -14.54 -25.10 25.16
C SER A 185 -14.94 -24.68 23.73
N LYS A 186 -15.40 -23.42 23.57
CA LYS A 186 -15.79 -22.84 22.26
C LYS A 186 -14.60 -22.36 21.41
N SER A 187 -13.37 -22.52 21.91
CA SER A 187 -12.14 -21.99 21.29
C SER A 187 -11.30 -23.10 20.69
N MET A 188 -10.69 -22.85 19.52
CA MET A 188 -9.72 -23.78 18.93
C MET A 188 -8.39 -23.69 19.70
N LEU A 189 -7.85 -24.85 20.10
CA LEU A 189 -6.61 -24.96 20.88
C LEU A 189 -5.54 -25.74 20.11
N LEU A 190 -4.31 -25.26 20.15
CA LEU A 190 -3.13 -25.95 19.64
C LEU A 190 -2.23 -26.37 20.81
N LEU A 191 -2.01 -27.68 20.94
CA LEU A 191 -1.09 -28.26 21.92
C LEU A 191 0.32 -28.33 21.32
N ILE A 192 1.30 -27.72 21.99
CA ILE A 192 2.70 -27.82 21.59
C ILE A 192 3.57 -28.28 22.75
N GLU A 193 4.64 -29.04 22.44
CA GLU A 193 5.64 -29.45 23.42
C GLU A 193 7.02 -28.91 23.00
N PHE A 194 7.67 -28.18 23.92
CA PHE A 194 9.07 -27.76 23.76
C PHE A 194 10.00 -28.81 24.36
N ALA A 195 11.08 -29.11 23.63
CA ALA A 195 12.11 -30.06 24.05
C ALA A 195 12.72 -29.68 25.41
N ARG A 196 12.99 -30.68 26.25
CA ARG A 196 13.72 -30.52 27.52
C ARG A 196 15.19 -30.80 27.29
N THR A 197 16.05 -29.92 27.78
CA THR A 197 17.50 -30.07 27.67
C THR A 197 18.05 -30.81 28.89
N MET A 198 18.64 -31.98 28.65
CA MET A 198 19.31 -32.78 29.67
C MET A 198 20.83 -32.66 29.51
N ILE A 199 21.54 -32.32 30.57
CA ILE A 199 23.01 -32.35 30.62
C ILE A 199 23.38 -33.27 31.79
N GLU A 200 24.15 -34.33 31.52
CA GLU A 200 24.62 -35.29 32.54
C GLU A 200 23.49 -35.80 33.46
N ASP A 201 22.38 -36.25 32.86
CA ASP A 201 21.17 -36.76 33.53
C ASP A 201 20.37 -35.77 34.40
N ASN A 202 20.74 -34.48 34.42
CA ASN A 202 19.98 -33.44 35.09
C ASN A 202 19.24 -32.54 34.08
N GLU A 203 17.97 -32.23 34.36
CA GLU A 203 17.19 -31.29 33.55
C GLU A 203 17.74 -29.87 33.76
N CYS A 204 18.33 -29.30 32.71
CA CYS A 204 18.95 -27.99 32.75
C CYS A 204 18.02 -26.92 32.17
N VAL A 205 18.04 -25.73 32.76
CA VAL A 205 17.30 -24.56 32.26
C VAL A 205 18.20 -23.76 31.33
N VAL A 206 17.79 -23.58 30.07
CA VAL A 206 18.51 -22.70 29.15
C VAL A 206 18.12 -21.25 29.43
N LEU A 207 19.11 -20.43 29.76
CA LEU A 207 18.97 -18.99 29.96
C LEU A 207 19.61 -18.24 28.82
N TYR A 208 18.98 -17.17 28.37
CA TYR A 208 19.58 -16.25 27.41
C TYR A 208 20.75 -15.51 28.05
N PHE A 209 21.92 -15.55 27.41
CA PHE A 209 23.12 -14.86 27.86
C PHE A 209 23.89 -14.30 26.66
N GLU A 210 24.09 -13.00 26.63
CA GLU A 210 24.96 -12.31 25.68
C GLU A 210 26.21 -11.81 26.42
N PRO A 211 27.39 -12.39 26.20
CA PRO A 211 28.64 -11.83 26.69
C PRO A 211 29.01 -10.60 25.85
N ASN A 212 29.26 -9.47 26.51
CA ASN A 212 29.85 -8.24 25.95
C ASN A 212 29.07 -7.58 24.80
N PHE A 213 27.98 -6.90 25.14
CA PHE A 213 27.18 -6.05 24.24
C PHE A 213 27.97 -4.90 23.56
N ASP A 214 29.23 -4.65 23.97
CA ASP A 214 30.06 -3.51 23.51
C ASP A 214 31.23 -3.86 22.57
N ASP A 215 31.53 -5.14 22.31
CA ASP A 215 32.70 -5.52 21.49
C ASP A 215 32.33 -6.00 20.08
N ILE A 216 32.87 -5.34 19.06
CA ILE A 216 32.73 -5.70 17.64
C ILE A 216 33.59 -6.94 17.36
N ILE A 217 32.95 -8.10 17.21
CA ILE A 217 33.63 -9.33 16.78
C ILE A 217 33.62 -9.37 15.24
N ASN A 218 34.79 -9.14 14.63
CA ASN A 218 34.97 -9.36 13.19
C ASN A 218 35.08 -10.87 12.91
N TYR A 219 34.05 -11.45 12.29
CA TYR A 219 34.17 -12.77 11.69
C TYR A 219 34.95 -12.67 10.36
N PRO A 220 35.98 -13.51 10.13
CA PRO A 220 36.52 -13.67 8.80
C PRO A 220 35.48 -14.40 7.95
N ILE A 221 35.04 -13.76 6.86
CA ILE A 221 34.08 -14.32 5.89
C ILE A 221 34.79 -15.47 5.17
N GLY A 222 34.57 -16.70 5.64
CA GLY A 222 34.82 -17.91 4.87
C GLY A 222 33.67 -18.10 3.89
N TYR A 223 33.95 -17.91 2.59
CA TYR A 223 32.99 -18.16 1.53
C TYR A 223 32.40 -19.56 1.65
N THR A 224 31.12 -19.64 2.01
CA THR A 224 30.29 -20.80 1.72
C THR A 224 29.15 -20.30 0.84
N ASP A 225 29.00 -20.89 -0.33
CA ASP A 225 27.96 -20.61 -1.32
C ASP A 225 26.59 -21.06 -0.78
N PHE A 226 26.07 -20.34 0.20
CA PHE A 226 24.67 -20.37 0.60
C PHE A 226 24.05 -19.03 0.22
N VAL A 227 22.92 -19.05 -0.47
CA VAL A 227 22.06 -17.88 -0.59
C VAL A 227 21.49 -17.62 0.80
N VAL A 228 22.17 -16.79 1.58
CA VAL A 228 21.69 -16.32 2.87
C VAL A 228 20.49 -15.44 2.59
N PHE A 229 19.29 -15.93 2.95
CA PHE A 229 18.13 -15.06 3.06
C PHE A 229 18.38 -14.16 4.26
N ASP A 230 18.85 -12.95 4.00
CA ASP A 230 19.04 -11.92 5.01
C ASP A 230 17.67 -11.36 5.39
N PRO A 231 17.13 -11.65 6.59
CA PRO A 231 15.87 -11.08 7.05
C PRO A 231 15.96 -9.56 7.26
N GLU A 232 17.17 -9.01 7.25
CA GLU A 232 17.46 -7.58 7.43
C GLU A 232 17.68 -6.84 6.11
N LEU A 233 17.60 -7.51 4.95
CA LEU A 233 17.70 -6.85 3.63
C LEU A 233 16.63 -5.77 3.42
N ASP A 234 15.45 -5.96 4.03
CA ASP A 234 14.34 -4.99 4.01
C ASP A 234 14.37 -4.03 5.22
N LEU A 235 15.33 -4.18 6.14
CA LEU A 235 15.50 -3.29 7.29
C LEU A 235 16.47 -2.15 6.94
N GLU A 236 16.24 -0.98 7.52
CA GLU A 236 17.15 0.14 7.36
C GLU A 236 18.54 -0.22 7.86
N ASN A 237 19.56 -0.03 7.01
CA ASN A 237 20.93 -0.19 7.42
C ASN A 237 21.31 0.90 8.43
N ILE A 238 21.38 0.52 9.71
CA ILE A 238 21.61 1.42 10.84
C ILE A 238 22.98 2.10 10.73
N VAL A 239 23.98 1.42 10.15
CA VAL A 239 25.33 1.97 9.93
C VAL A 239 25.29 3.09 8.90
N GLU A 240 24.57 2.88 7.81
CA GLU A 240 24.38 3.87 6.75
C GLU A 240 23.58 5.06 7.26
N SER A 241 22.47 4.83 7.96
CA SER A 241 21.67 5.86 8.63
C SER A 241 22.49 6.67 9.63
N LYS A 242 23.40 6.04 10.39
CA LYS A 242 24.31 6.73 11.32
C LYS A 242 25.39 7.51 10.58
N HIS A 243 25.98 6.95 9.52
CA HIS A 243 26.97 7.64 8.68
C HIS A 243 26.37 8.91 8.05
N LEU A 244 25.20 8.79 7.43
CA LEU A 244 24.45 9.90 6.85
C LEU A 244 24.12 10.97 7.90
N LYS A 245 23.61 10.56 9.08
CA LYS A 245 23.34 11.48 10.20
C LYS A 245 24.60 12.23 10.65
N LEU A 246 25.76 11.57 10.69
CA LEU A 246 27.03 12.20 11.08
C LEU A 246 27.61 13.10 9.98
N ALA A 247 27.57 12.67 8.72
CA ALA A 247 28.06 13.42 7.57
C ALA A 247 27.25 14.70 7.33
N ARG A 248 25.93 14.64 7.58
CA ARG A 248 24.98 15.74 7.36
C ARG A 248 24.65 16.53 8.63
N SER A 249 25.12 16.11 9.80
CA SER A 249 24.87 16.81 11.08
C SER A 249 25.33 18.27 10.99
N GLY A 250 24.41 19.22 11.24
CA GLY A 250 24.55 20.66 11.11
C GLY A 250 25.59 21.34 12.02
N ARG A 251 26.56 20.60 12.56
CA ARG A 251 27.71 21.14 13.31
C ARG A 251 28.80 21.73 12.40
N LYS A 252 28.72 21.52 11.07
CA LYS A 252 29.57 22.19 10.08
C LYS A 252 28.79 23.36 9.46
N ALA A 253 29.43 24.53 9.40
CA ALA A 253 28.89 25.69 8.71
C ALA A 253 28.50 25.33 7.26
N ILE A 254 27.31 25.76 6.84
CA ILE A 254 26.82 25.56 5.46
C ILE A 254 27.62 26.50 4.55
N ASP A 255 28.65 25.98 3.89
CA ASP A 255 29.44 26.73 2.93
C ASP A 255 28.69 26.79 1.58
N LYS A 256 28.01 27.91 1.34
CA LYS A 256 27.21 28.15 0.12
C LYS A 256 28.07 28.31 -1.14
N ASP A 257 29.35 28.64 -0.98
CA ASP A 257 30.27 28.92 -2.09
C ASP A 257 31.22 27.75 -2.38
N LEU A 258 30.96 26.58 -1.77
CA LEU A 258 31.79 25.40 -1.92
C LEU A 258 31.76 24.87 -3.36
N LYS A 259 32.88 24.99 -4.06
CA LYS A 259 33.06 24.49 -5.43
C LYS A 259 33.76 23.13 -5.43
N PRO A 260 33.28 22.14 -6.22
CA PRO A 260 33.90 20.83 -6.30
C PRO A 260 35.27 20.89 -6.99
N SER A 261 36.18 19.97 -6.63
CA SER A 261 37.40 19.74 -7.40
C SER A 261 37.08 19.21 -8.80
N ARG A 262 38.05 19.25 -9.73
CA ARG A 262 37.84 18.76 -11.10
C ARG A 262 37.31 17.32 -11.14
N GLU A 263 37.93 16.42 -10.38
CA GLU A 263 37.51 15.01 -10.29
C GLU A 263 36.12 14.85 -9.68
N GLN A 264 35.80 15.65 -8.66
CA GLN A 264 34.47 15.62 -8.02
C GLN A 264 33.40 16.19 -8.96
N ARG A 265 33.73 17.21 -9.76
CA ARG A 265 32.84 17.74 -10.78
C ARG A 265 32.55 16.71 -11.85
N ASP A 266 33.57 16.01 -12.34
CA ASP A 266 33.41 14.99 -13.38
C ASP A 266 32.52 13.83 -12.87
N LYS A 267 32.72 13.40 -11.61
CA LYS A 267 31.83 12.43 -10.94
C LYS A 267 30.40 12.95 -10.79
N LEU A 268 30.21 14.19 -10.36
CA LEU A 268 28.87 14.80 -10.23
C LEU A 268 28.15 14.87 -11.59
N MET A 269 28.85 15.23 -12.66
CA MET A 269 28.27 15.26 -14.00
C MET A 269 27.90 13.87 -14.51
N GLN A 270 28.70 12.85 -14.17
CA GLN A 270 28.36 11.46 -14.46
C GLN A 270 27.08 11.02 -13.73
N ILE A 271 26.96 11.36 -12.44
CA ILE A 271 25.76 11.07 -11.64
C ILE A 271 24.52 11.76 -12.21
N VAL A 272 24.64 13.03 -12.62
CA VAL A 272 23.53 13.79 -13.24
C VAL A 272 23.12 13.20 -14.59
N ALA A 273 24.03 12.53 -15.29
CA ALA A 273 23.75 11.86 -16.56
C ALA A 273 23.11 10.46 -16.41
N TYR A 274 22.98 9.93 -15.19
CA TYR A 274 22.32 8.64 -14.99
C TYR A 274 20.86 8.65 -15.45
N PRO A 275 20.36 7.54 -16.02
CA PRO A 275 18.97 7.45 -16.42
C PRO A 275 18.02 7.69 -15.24
N PRO A 276 16.81 8.21 -15.50
CA PRO A 276 15.76 8.34 -14.49
C PRO A 276 15.42 6.94 -13.97
N GLY A 277 15.39 6.78 -12.64
CA GLY A 277 15.14 5.49 -11.96
C GLY A 277 16.38 4.71 -11.49
N GLN A 278 17.60 5.11 -11.86
CA GLN A 278 18.81 4.53 -11.24
C GLN A 278 18.97 5.03 -9.80
N TYR A 279 19.05 4.11 -8.84
CA TYR A 279 19.32 4.42 -7.44
C TYR A 279 20.77 4.88 -7.25
N LEU A 280 20.94 5.92 -6.43
CA LEU A 280 22.24 6.49 -6.07
C LEU A 280 22.81 5.77 -4.86
N SER A 281 24.09 5.43 -4.90
CA SER A 281 24.82 4.95 -3.73
C SER A 281 24.95 6.06 -2.68
N ILE A 282 25.19 5.70 -1.42
CA ILE A 282 25.25 6.66 -0.31
C ILE A 282 26.39 7.68 -0.48
N GLU A 283 27.54 7.23 -0.99
CA GLU A 283 28.66 8.12 -1.29
C GLU A 283 28.28 9.16 -2.36
N GLU A 284 27.55 8.74 -3.40
CA GLU A 284 27.03 9.62 -4.44
C GLU A 284 25.97 10.57 -3.86
N GLN A 285 25.07 10.08 -3.01
CA GLN A 285 24.06 10.91 -2.35
C GLN A 285 24.68 11.98 -1.45
N ASP A 286 25.71 11.62 -0.68
CA ASP A 286 26.43 12.58 0.16
C ASP A 286 27.24 13.59 -0.67
N LEU A 287 27.80 13.17 -1.80
CA LEU A 287 28.46 14.07 -2.73
C LEU A 287 27.47 15.08 -3.33
N VAL A 288 26.29 14.63 -3.75
CA VAL A 288 25.20 15.46 -4.28
C VAL A 288 24.68 16.42 -3.19
N TRP A 289 24.46 15.93 -1.97
CA TRP A 289 24.02 16.76 -0.83
C TRP A 289 25.06 17.83 -0.46
N LYS A 290 26.35 17.47 -0.46
CA LYS A 290 27.45 18.40 -0.13
C LYS A 290 27.55 19.55 -1.14
N TYR A 291 27.41 19.26 -2.44
CA TYR A 291 27.52 20.24 -3.52
C TYR A 291 26.16 20.78 -4.02
N ARG A 292 25.10 20.67 -3.21
CA ARG A 292 23.73 21.08 -3.58
C ARG A 292 23.59 22.51 -4.11
N PHE A 293 24.31 23.48 -3.53
CA PHE A 293 24.31 24.86 -4.00
C PHE A 293 24.95 25.02 -5.39
N PHE A 294 26.03 24.28 -5.66
CA PHE A 294 26.65 24.25 -6.99
C PHE A 294 25.72 23.56 -8.02
N LEU A 295 25.06 22.47 -7.61
CA LEU A 295 24.12 21.74 -8.47
C LEU A 295 22.85 22.53 -8.78
N SER A 296 22.48 23.53 -7.96
CA SER A 296 21.30 24.38 -8.19
C SER A 296 21.28 25.09 -9.56
N GLN A 297 22.45 25.26 -10.17
CA GLN A 297 22.62 25.85 -11.50
C GLN A 297 22.32 24.87 -12.65
N TYR A 298 22.26 23.57 -12.37
CA TYR A 298 22.05 22.51 -13.35
C TYR A 298 20.62 21.98 -13.27
N LYS A 299 19.85 22.17 -14.34
CA LYS A 299 18.42 21.76 -14.42
C LYS A 299 18.20 20.28 -14.11
N LYS A 300 18.97 19.40 -14.78
CA LYS A 300 18.84 17.93 -14.69
C LYS A 300 19.28 17.34 -13.34
N ALA A 301 19.99 18.13 -12.54
CA ALA A 301 20.46 17.67 -11.24
C ALA A 301 19.36 17.68 -10.16
N LEU A 302 18.23 18.37 -10.38
CA LEU A 302 17.19 18.54 -9.37
C LEU A 302 16.53 17.21 -8.97
N ALA A 303 16.18 16.36 -9.93
CA ALA A 303 15.56 15.06 -9.65
C ALA A 303 16.51 14.19 -8.79
N LYS A 304 17.79 14.11 -9.20
CA LYS A 304 18.83 13.39 -8.44
C LYS A 304 19.04 13.97 -7.04
N PHE A 305 19.04 15.30 -6.90
CA PHE A 305 19.13 15.94 -5.58
C PHE A 305 17.95 15.57 -4.68
N LEU A 306 16.72 15.59 -5.20
CA LEU A 306 15.51 15.25 -4.44
C LEU A 306 15.47 13.78 -4.02
N GLN A 307 16.08 12.87 -4.79
CA GLN A 307 16.27 11.47 -4.40
C GLN A 307 17.22 11.29 -3.20
N CYS A 308 18.16 12.21 -2.99
CA CYS A 308 19.13 12.14 -1.90
C CYS A 308 18.59 12.66 -0.55
N VAL A 309 17.41 13.30 -0.52
CA VAL A 309 16.87 13.97 0.67
C VAL A 309 16.11 12.98 1.54
N HIS A 310 16.41 12.98 2.85
CA HIS A 310 15.61 12.23 3.82
C HIS A 310 14.39 13.05 4.22
N TRP A 311 13.21 12.63 3.76
CA TRP A 311 11.96 13.35 4.01
C TRP A 311 11.45 13.23 5.45
N ASP A 312 12.01 12.31 6.26
CA ASP A 312 11.67 12.15 7.68
C ASP A 312 12.35 13.18 8.60
N LYS A 313 13.36 13.91 8.09
CA LYS A 313 14.11 14.90 8.89
C LYS A 313 13.71 16.32 8.49
N GLU A 314 13.05 17.01 9.41
CA GLU A 314 12.54 18.37 9.18
C GLU A 314 13.62 19.38 8.74
N GLU A 315 14.85 19.28 9.26
CA GLU A 315 15.96 20.17 8.90
C GLU A 315 16.41 19.99 7.43
N GLU A 316 16.52 18.74 6.96
CA GLU A 316 16.88 18.43 5.57
C GLU A 316 15.74 18.84 4.64
N VAL A 317 14.49 18.56 5.01
CA VAL A 317 13.28 18.95 4.27
C VAL A 317 13.22 20.46 4.10
N LYS A 318 13.40 21.24 5.17
CA LYS A 318 13.36 22.71 5.10
C LYS A 318 14.41 23.25 4.12
N GLN A 319 15.66 22.77 4.21
CA GLN A 319 16.73 23.18 3.29
C GLN A 319 16.44 22.78 1.84
N ALA A 320 15.91 21.58 1.61
CA ALA A 320 15.56 21.12 0.27
C ALA A 320 14.44 21.96 -0.34
N LEU A 321 13.44 22.35 0.45
CA LEU A 321 12.33 23.20 -0.01
C LEU A 321 12.75 24.65 -0.28
N ASP A 322 13.63 25.21 0.55
CA ASP A 322 14.20 26.54 0.32
C ASP A 322 15.06 26.56 -0.96
N LEU A 323 15.83 25.49 -1.18
CA LEU A 323 16.62 25.30 -2.40
C LEU A 323 15.75 25.06 -3.64
N LEU A 324 14.64 24.33 -3.52
CA LEU A 324 13.73 24.08 -4.62
C LEU A 324 13.17 25.39 -5.22
N GLN A 325 12.94 26.41 -4.38
CA GLN A 325 12.50 27.74 -4.84
C GLN A 325 13.59 28.53 -5.57
N GLN A 326 14.87 28.26 -5.26
CA GLN A 326 16.03 28.93 -5.83
C GLN A 326 16.66 28.16 -7.00
N TRP A 327 16.25 26.91 -7.21
CA TRP A 327 16.78 26.04 -8.25
C TRP A 327 16.41 26.58 -9.64
N VAL A 328 17.31 26.41 -10.61
CA VAL A 328 17.01 26.75 -12.00
C VAL A 328 15.81 25.93 -12.48
N THR A 329 14.86 26.59 -13.15
CA THR A 329 13.63 25.94 -13.61
C THR A 329 13.93 24.72 -14.48
N MET A 330 13.38 23.58 -14.06
CA MET A 330 13.47 22.28 -14.74
C MET A 330 12.64 22.26 -16.02
N ASP A 331 13.02 21.47 -17.02
CA ASP A 331 12.24 21.33 -18.25
C ASP A 331 10.95 20.51 -17.99
N THR A 332 9.94 20.61 -18.86
CA THR A 332 8.63 19.98 -18.64
C THR A 332 8.71 18.45 -18.59
N ASP A 333 9.58 17.87 -19.41
CA ASP A 333 9.69 16.43 -19.58
C ASP A 333 10.36 15.79 -18.36
N ASP A 334 11.40 16.44 -17.84
CA ASP A 334 12.09 16.06 -16.60
C ASP A 334 11.13 16.16 -15.38
N ALA A 335 10.15 17.08 -15.42
CA ALA A 335 9.18 17.24 -14.33
C ALA A 335 8.21 16.03 -14.21
N LEU A 336 8.05 15.23 -15.27
CA LEU A 336 7.26 14.00 -15.22
C LEU A 336 7.91 12.96 -14.28
N GLU A 337 9.24 12.96 -14.15
CA GLU A 337 9.96 12.07 -13.21
C GLU A 337 9.53 12.35 -11.77
N LEU A 338 9.33 13.63 -11.42
CA LEU A 338 8.94 14.08 -10.08
C LEU A 338 7.51 13.67 -9.69
N LEU A 339 6.70 13.21 -10.65
CA LEU A 339 5.36 12.68 -10.38
C LEU A 339 5.34 11.15 -10.19
N GLY A 340 6.50 10.49 -10.32
CA GLY A 340 6.66 9.06 -10.12
C GLY A 340 6.53 8.62 -8.65
N PRO A 341 6.61 7.30 -8.40
CA PRO A 341 6.45 6.71 -7.07
C PRO A 341 7.55 7.11 -6.08
N THR A 342 8.70 7.57 -6.54
CA THR A 342 9.83 7.93 -5.66
C THR A 342 9.57 9.22 -4.86
N TYR A 343 8.67 10.10 -5.33
CA TYR A 343 8.48 11.44 -4.78
C TYR A 343 7.06 11.64 -4.24
N HIS A 344 6.90 11.48 -2.93
CA HIS A 344 5.60 11.63 -2.26
C HIS A 344 5.35 13.02 -1.66
N HIS A 345 6.40 13.84 -1.50
CA HIS A 345 6.27 15.09 -0.77
C HIS A 345 5.41 16.13 -1.53
N PRO A 346 4.32 16.68 -0.93
CA PRO A 346 3.36 17.52 -1.63
C PRO A 346 3.95 18.76 -2.32
N LYS A 347 4.95 19.40 -1.72
CA LYS A 347 5.61 20.57 -2.32
C LYS A 347 6.44 20.24 -3.56
N VAL A 348 7.04 19.04 -3.62
CA VAL A 348 7.79 18.59 -4.80
C VAL A 348 6.83 18.32 -5.95
N ARG A 349 5.72 17.62 -5.65
CA ARG A 349 4.66 17.37 -6.62
C ARG A 349 4.01 18.67 -7.11
N SER A 350 3.74 19.61 -6.20
CA SER A 350 3.19 20.93 -6.57
C SER A 350 4.17 21.74 -7.43
N TYR A 351 5.48 21.63 -7.19
CA TYR A 351 6.49 22.20 -8.09
C TYR A 351 6.42 21.55 -9.48
N ALA A 352 6.34 20.21 -9.57
CA ALA A 352 6.16 19.52 -10.85
C ALA A 352 4.89 19.98 -11.59
N VAL A 353 3.77 20.10 -10.89
CA VAL A 353 2.50 20.65 -11.44
C VAL A 353 2.68 22.10 -11.91
N SER A 354 3.44 22.93 -11.19
CA SER A 354 3.74 24.30 -11.63
C SER A 354 4.55 24.35 -12.93
N ARG A 355 5.41 23.34 -13.18
CA ARG A 355 6.12 23.18 -14.45
C ARG A 355 5.19 22.73 -15.56
N LEU A 356 4.32 21.75 -15.29
CA LEU A 356 3.30 21.29 -16.24
C LEU A 356 2.32 22.40 -16.63
N ARG A 357 2.04 23.35 -15.73
CA ARG A 357 1.22 24.52 -16.05
C ARG A 357 1.82 25.41 -17.14
N GLN A 358 3.13 25.36 -17.37
CA GLN A 358 3.80 26.09 -18.44
C GLN A 358 3.84 25.30 -19.76
N ALA A 359 3.54 23.99 -19.73
CA ALA A 359 3.50 23.16 -20.92
C ALA A 359 2.33 23.53 -21.84
N SER A 360 2.56 23.35 -23.14
CA SER A 360 1.54 23.52 -24.17
C SER A 360 0.45 22.44 -24.03
N ASP A 361 -0.72 22.70 -24.60
CA ASP A 361 -1.82 21.71 -24.58
C ASP A 361 -1.45 20.46 -25.40
N GLU A 362 -0.66 20.61 -26.47
CA GLU A 362 -0.18 19.48 -27.30
C GLU A 362 0.75 18.56 -26.50
N ASP A 363 1.70 19.14 -25.76
CA ASP A 363 2.61 18.36 -24.91
C ASP A 363 1.85 17.71 -23.75
N LEU A 364 0.85 18.41 -23.18
CA LEU A 364 0.01 17.87 -22.14
C LEU A 364 -0.79 16.65 -22.64
N LEU A 365 -1.37 16.72 -23.85
CA LEU A 365 -2.07 15.61 -24.48
C LEU A 365 -1.13 14.42 -24.73
N LEU A 366 0.10 14.70 -25.16
CA LEU A 366 1.12 13.69 -25.40
C LEU A 366 1.52 12.92 -24.13
N TYR A 367 1.50 13.56 -22.96
CA TYR A 367 1.83 12.90 -21.68
C TYR A 367 0.61 12.55 -20.83
N LEU A 368 -0.61 12.81 -21.34
CA LEU A 368 -1.84 12.71 -20.55
C LEU A 368 -2.05 11.31 -19.96
N LEU A 369 -1.73 10.26 -20.73
CA LEU A 369 -1.82 8.89 -20.25
C LEU A 369 -0.93 8.67 -19.02
N GLN A 370 0.31 9.13 -19.06
CA GLN A 370 1.27 9.02 -17.95
C GLN A 370 0.81 9.85 -16.75
N LEU A 371 0.22 11.02 -16.98
CA LEU A 371 -0.31 11.89 -15.91
C LEU A 371 -1.52 11.26 -15.20
N VAL A 372 -2.41 10.58 -15.93
CA VAL A 372 -3.50 9.82 -15.32
C VAL A 372 -2.94 8.71 -14.43
N GLN A 373 -1.93 7.98 -14.90
CA GLN A 373 -1.28 6.94 -14.08
C GLN A 373 -0.55 7.51 -12.85
N ALA A 374 -0.02 8.73 -12.95
CA ALA A 374 0.63 9.41 -11.84
C ALA A 374 -0.34 9.81 -10.71
N LEU A 375 -1.66 9.82 -10.96
CA LEU A 375 -2.69 10.04 -9.92
C LEU A 375 -2.67 8.93 -8.86
N ARG A 376 -2.20 7.73 -9.20
CA ARG A 376 -2.06 6.60 -8.26
C ARG A 376 -1.07 6.88 -7.11
N TYR A 377 -0.19 7.86 -7.30
CA TYR A 377 0.82 8.25 -6.31
C TYR A 377 0.48 9.57 -5.61
N GLU A 378 -0.68 10.16 -5.89
CA GLU A 378 -1.22 11.30 -5.14
C GLU A 378 -1.77 10.86 -3.77
N ARG A 379 -1.91 11.83 -2.86
CA ARG A 379 -2.56 11.58 -1.56
C ARG A 379 -4.07 11.45 -1.77
N TYR A 380 -4.62 10.27 -1.51
CA TYR A 380 -6.04 9.97 -1.72
C TYR A 380 -6.99 10.87 -0.92
N ASP A 381 -6.58 11.31 0.28
CA ASP A 381 -7.37 12.24 1.11
C ASP A 381 -7.72 13.53 0.38
N LEU A 382 -6.83 14.04 -0.47
CA LEU A 382 -7.05 15.28 -1.23
C LEU A 382 -8.07 15.09 -2.36
N ILE A 383 -8.10 13.89 -2.95
CA ILE A 383 -9.03 13.55 -4.03
C ILE A 383 -10.43 13.37 -3.45
N ASN A 384 -10.53 12.72 -2.29
CA ASN A 384 -11.79 12.42 -1.62
C ASN A 384 -12.40 13.62 -0.89
N ALA A 385 -11.59 14.52 -0.31
CA ALA A 385 -12.08 15.67 0.47
C ALA A 385 -13.01 16.60 -0.35
N TYR A 386 -12.77 16.74 -1.66
CA TYR A 386 -13.60 17.58 -2.53
C TYR A 386 -14.96 16.96 -2.91
N VAL A 387 -15.15 15.65 -2.71
CA VAL A 387 -16.43 14.97 -2.99
C VAL A 387 -17.47 15.33 -1.92
N VAL A 388 -17.03 15.47 -0.66
CA VAL A 388 -17.90 15.73 0.50
C VAL A 388 -18.58 17.09 0.44
N ASP A 389 -17.92 18.11 -0.10
CA ASP A 389 -18.51 19.45 -0.28
C ASP A 389 -19.54 19.53 -1.42
N ALA A 390 -19.51 18.59 -2.37
CA ALA A 390 -20.44 18.59 -3.51
C ALA A 390 -21.74 17.83 -3.22
N THR A 391 -21.69 16.83 -2.33
CA THR A 391 -22.86 16.08 -1.85
C THR A 391 -23.39 16.76 -0.58
N GLY A 392 -24.12 17.85 -0.73
CA GLY A 392 -24.79 18.50 0.39
C GLY A 392 -25.83 17.58 1.04
N GLU A 393 -25.40 16.78 2.01
CA GLU A 393 -26.25 16.20 3.04
C GLU A 393 -25.73 16.65 4.40
N GLU A 394 -26.42 17.62 5.00
CA GLU A 394 -26.24 18.01 6.40
C GLU A 394 -26.54 16.80 7.29
N GLN A 395 -25.50 16.13 7.80
CA GLN A 395 -25.60 15.38 9.04
C GLN A 395 -24.70 16.01 10.10
N ASN A 396 -25.36 16.76 10.99
CA ASN A 396 -24.86 17.15 12.29
C ASN A 396 -24.33 15.93 13.04
N SER A 397 -23.01 15.90 13.31
CA SER A 397 -22.44 15.28 14.52
C SER A 397 -21.01 15.77 14.70
N LEU A 398 -20.81 16.58 15.75
CA LEU A 398 -19.50 17.03 16.21
C LEU A 398 -18.60 15.84 16.52
N ASN A 399 -17.34 15.86 16.06
CA ASN A 399 -16.18 15.86 16.97
C ASN A 399 -14.81 16.02 16.28
N SER A 400 -13.97 16.77 17.01
CA SER A 400 -12.50 16.80 17.04
C SER A 400 -11.71 17.49 15.92
N SER A 401 -11.21 18.67 16.27
CA SER A 401 -9.78 19.01 16.26
C SER A 401 -9.03 18.83 14.95
N SER A 402 -9.17 19.79 14.04
CA SER A 402 -8.15 20.09 13.03
C SER A 402 -8.23 21.58 12.70
N GLU A 403 -7.46 22.37 13.45
CA GLU A 403 -7.12 23.73 13.03
C GLU A 403 -6.21 23.64 11.80
N ASN A 404 -6.45 24.58 10.87
CA ASN A 404 -5.73 24.83 9.61
C ASN A 404 -6.12 23.90 8.46
N TYR A 405 -7.13 24.31 7.69
CA TYR A 405 -7.07 24.63 6.25
C TYR A 405 -8.48 25.06 5.82
N ALA A 406 -8.81 26.33 6.03
CA ALA A 406 -10.04 26.94 5.52
C ALA A 406 -9.69 28.03 4.51
N ASN A 407 -10.46 28.06 3.42
CA ASN A 407 -10.60 29.09 2.38
C ASN A 407 -9.65 29.00 1.18
N VAL A 408 -10.16 28.41 0.09
CA VAL A 408 -9.88 28.91 -1.27
C VAL A 408 -11.20 29.18 -1.97
N VAL A 409 -11.64 30.43 -1.86
CA VAL A 409 -12.67 31.06 -2.69
C VAL A 409 -12.06 31.38 -4.06
N VAL A 410 -12.80 31.10 -5.12
CA VAL A 410 -12.48 31.45 -6.51
C VAL A 410 -12.37 32.98 -6.66
N PRO A 411 -11.30 33.55 -7.26
CA PRO A 411 -11.19 35.00 -7.38
C PRO A 411 -12.06 35.52 -8.53
N SER A 412 -13.04 36.34 -8.18
CA SER A 412 -13.68 37.30 -9.08
C SER A 412 -12.86 38.59 -9.11
N ASP A 413 -12.59 39.11 -10.30
CA ASP A 413 -11.88 40.37 -10.53
C ASP A 413 -12.48 41.55 -9.75
N SER A 414 -11.65 42.30 -9.01
CA SER A 414 -11.55 43.78 -9.03
C SER A 414 -10.77 44.37 -7.84
N THR A 415 -9.74 45.15 -8.18
CA THR A 415 -9.16 46.32 -7.47
C THR A 415 -8.47 46.19 -6.10
N SER A 416 -7.25 46.75 -6.09
CA SER A 416 -6.50 47.41 -5.00
C SER A 416 -5.36 46.63 -4.33
N CYS A 417 -4.25 47.35 -4.21
CA CYS A 417 -2.93 47.00 -3.77
C CYS A 417 -2.84 46.68 -2.27
N ASP A 418 -2.15 45.60 -1.90
CA ASP A 418 -1.14 45.69 -0.84
C ASP A 418 -0.14 44.52 -0.87
N SER A 419 1.11 44.84 -0.60
CA SER A 419 2.28 43.97 -0.72
C SER A 419 2.56 43.18 0.55
N THR A 420 2.27 41.87 0.59
CA THR A 420 2.91 40.91 1.52
C THR A 420 2.98 39.47 0.95
N LYS A 421 4.22 38.97 0.79
CA LYS A 421 4.68 37.57 0.62
C LYS A 421 3.71 36.53 0.00
N SER A 422 3.91 36.27 -1.29
CA SER A 422 3.21 35.25 -2.09
C SER A 422 3.53 33.81 -1.66
N SER A 423 2.69 33.18 -0.84
CA SER A 423 2.58 31.71 -0.81
C SER A 423 1.64 31.28 -1.93
N SER A 424 2.19 30.82 -3.05
CA SER A 424 1.39 30.24 -4.13
C SER A 424 0.50 29.11 -3.59
N PRO A 425 -0.80 29.06 -3.92
CA PRO A 425 -1.66 27.96 -3.49
C PRO A 425 -1.06 26.64 -3.99
N GLN A 426 -0.90 25.67 -3.10
CA GLN A 426 -0.43 24.34 -3.46
C GLN A 426 -1.52 23.67 -4.29
N ILE A 427 -1.32 23.61 -5.60
CA ILE A 427 -2.22 22.89 -6.51
C ILE A 427 -1.68 21.47 -6.66
N ASP A 428 -2.54 20.51 -6.39
CA ASP A 428 -2.35 19.09 -6.61
C ASP A 428 -2.58 18.70 -8.08
N LEU A 429 -2.05 17.55 -8.50
CA LEU A 429 -2.16 17.11 -9.89
C LEU A 429 -3.62 16.93 -10.31
N SER A 430 -4.47 16.42 -9.42
CA SER A 430 -5.87 16.14 -9.75
C SER A 430 -6.65 17.42 -10.03
N THR A 431 -6.48 18.46 -9.21
CA THR A 431 -7.09 19.78 -9.43
C THR A 431 -6.57 20.42 -10.71
N PHE A 432 -5.26 20.31 -10.98
CA PHE A 432 -4.66 20.85 -12.20
C PHE A 432 -5.24 20.22 -13.47
N LEU A 433 -5.35 18.89 -13.53
CA LEU A 433 -5.90 18.18 -14.68
C LEU A 433 -7.38 18.54 -14.90
N ILE A 434 -8.17 18.62 -13.82
CA ILE A 434 -9.59 19.02 -13.90
C ILE A 434 -9.71 20.48 -14.38
N GLN A 435 -8.85 21.38 -13.90
CA GLN A 435 -8.86 22.77 -14.34
C GLN A 435 -8.57 22.88 -15.84
N ARG A 436 -7.54 22.19 -16.34
CA ARG A 436 -7.18 22.16 -17.77
C ARG A 436 -8.27 21.51 -18.62
N ALA A 437 -8.88 20.43 -18.15
CA ALA A 437 -10.03 19.81 -18.81
C ALA A 437 -11.21 20.77 -18.97
N CYS A 438 -11.46 21.62 -17.96
CA CYS A 438 -12.51 22.64 -18.07
C CYS A 438 -12.20 23.75 -19.08
N GLU A 439 -10.92 24.01 -19.37
CA GLU A 439 -10.48 25.02 -20.34
C GLU A 439 -10.48 24.45 -21.77
N LYS A 440 -10.22 23.15 -21.92
CA LYS A 440 -10.06 22.47 -23.22
C LYS A 440 -10.92 21.21 -23.32
N PRO A 441 -11.98 21.20 -24.15
CA PRO A 441 -12.87 20.04 -24.34
C PRO A 441 -12.15 18.75 -24.76
N ILE A 442 -11.11 18.86 -25.61
CA ILE A 442 -10.33 17.72 -26.10
C ILE A 442 -9.61 17.02 -24.93
N VAL A 443 -9.01 17.80 -24.03
CA VAL A 443 -8.36 17.27 -22.82
C VAL A 443 -9.38 16.61 -21.91
N ALA A 444 -10.57 17.20 -21.73
CA ALA A 444 -11.63 16.60 -20.92
C ALA A 444 -12.08 15.24 -21.46
N ASN A 445 -12.23 15.10 -22.78
CA ASN A 445 -12.60 13.84 -23.42
C ASN A 445 -11.57 12.75 -23.10
N TYR A 446 -10.29 12.98 -23.42
CA TYR A 446 -9.25 11.97 -23.20
C TYR A 446 -9.04 11.68 -21.71
N LEU A 447 -9.06 12.69 -20.86
CA LEU A 447 -8.93 12.54 -19.41
C LEU A 447 -10.05 11.66 -18.83
N PHE A 448 -11.29 11.89 -19.26
CA PHE A 448 -12.42 11.06 -18.84
C PHE A 448 -12.22 9.61 -19.27
N TRP A 449 -11.93 9.35 -20.55
CA TRP A 449 -11.81 7.97 -21.06
C TRP A 449 -10.62 7.23 -20.44
N TYR A 450 -9.48 7.89 -20.23
CA TYR A 450 -8.31 7.27 -19.59
C TYR A 450 -8.58 6.92 -18.13
N ALA A 451 -9.23 7.80 -17.36
CA ALA A 451 -9.58 7.52 -15.98
C ALA A 451 -10.72 6.48 -15.86
N TYR A 452 -11.73 6.55 -16.74
CA TYR A 452 -12.88 5.66 -16.73
C TYR A 452 -12.49 4.19 -16.96
N VAL A 453 -11.54 3.91 -17.85
CA VAL A 453 -11.05 2.55 -18.10
C VAL A 453 -10.38 1.95 -16.86
N GLU A 454 -9.71 2.77 -16.04
CA GLU A 454 -9.08 2.29 -14.80
C GLU A 454 -10.11 1.99 -13.69
N CYS A 455 -11.34 2.52 -13.78
CA CYS A 455 -12.43 2.17 -12.87
C CYS A 455 -12.97 0.75 -13.10
N GLU A 456 -12.79 0.17 -14.28
CA GLU A 456 -13.34 -1.16 -14.64
C GLU A 456 -12.41 -2.34 -14.28
N ASN A 457 -11.13 -2.07 -13.95
CA ASN A 457 -10.14 -3.10 -13.58
C ASN A 457 -10.35 -3.60 -12.14
N ASN A 458 -11.07 -4.72 -11.97
CA ASN A 458 -11.34 -5.34 -10.66
C ASN A 458 -10.74 -6.75 -10.55
N SER A 459 -9.59 -6.89 -9.86
CA SER A 459 -9.08 -8.23 -9.50
C SER A 459 -8.32 -8.35 -8.17
N SER A 460 -8.11 -7.31 -7.37
CA SER A 460 -7.47 -7.43 -6.04
C SER A 460 -7.94 -6.40 -5.00
N LEU A 461 -7.80 -6.71 -3.70
CA LEU A 461 -8.13 -5.82 -2.58
C LEU A 461 -7.27 -4.54 -2.55
N LYS A 462 -5.99 -4.61 -2.98
CA LYS A 462 -5.13 -3.43 -3.13
C LYS A 462 -5.54 -2.57 -4.33
N ASP A 463 -6.10 -3.19 -5.36
CA ASP A 463 -6.60 -2.49 -6.54
C ASP A 463 -7.89 -1.73 -6.21
N LYS A 464 -8.72 -2.24 -5.28
CA LYS A 464 -9.96 -1.58 -4.87
C LYS A 464 -9.76 -0.14 -4.41
N ALA A 465 -8.76 0.14 -3.58
CA ALA A 465 -8.47 1.51 -3.14
C ALA A 465 -8.07 2.45 -4.31
N ILE A 466 -7.41 1.90 -5.33
CA ILE A 466 -7.01 2.64 -6.53
C ILE A 466 -8.22 2.85 -7.44
N THR A 467 -9.07 1.85 -7.59
CA THR A 467 -10.35 1.93 -8.31
C THR A 467 -11.26 2.97 -7.68
N ASP A 468 -11.41 2.95 -6.35
CA ASP A 468 -12.20 3.93 -5.60
C ASP A 468 -11.66 5.35 -5.78
N MET A 469 -10.32 5.52 -5.83
CA MET A 469 -9.68 6.81 -6.13
C MET A 469 -10.00 7.32 -7.54
N TYR A 470 -9.86 6.47 -8.57
CA TYR A 470 -10.20 6.87 -9.94
C TYR A 470 -11.69 7.16 -10.10
N GLN A 471 -12.56 6.41 -9.41
CA GLN A 471 -13.98 6.68 -9.38
C GLN A 471 -14.26 8.05 -8.75
N ALA A 472 -13.67 8.35 -7.59
CA ALA A 472 -13.80 9.65 -6.94
C ALA A 472 -13.29 10.80 -7.85
N PHE A 473 -12.19 10.57 -8.58
CA PHE A 473 -11.66 11.52 -9.55
C PHE A 473 -12.63 11.77 -10.73
N VAL A 474 -13.19 10.73 -11.32
CA VAL A 474 -14.17 10.83 -12.41
C VAL A 474 -15.45 11.53 -11.95
N GLU A 475 -15.92 11.24 -10.74
CA GLU A 475 -17.06 11.91 -10.12
C GLU A 475 -16.76 13.40 -9.92
N ARG A 476 -15.60 13.74 -9.37
CA ARG A 476 -15.15 15.13 -9.20
C ARG A 476 -15.05 15.87 -10.53
N LEU A 477 -14.51 15.23 -11.57
CA LEU A 477 -14.47 15.79 -12.93
C LEU A 477 -15.89 16.08 -13.45
N SER A 478 -16.81 15.11 -13.32
CA SER A 478 -18.21 15.25 -13.77
C SER A 478 -18.94 16.38 -13.03
N VAL A 479 -18.80 16.47 -11.71
CA VAL A 479 -19.37 17.55 -10.90
C VAL A 479 -18.82 18.91 -11.31
N THR A 480 -17.49 19.02 -11.48
CA THR A 480 -16.84 20.28 -11.84
C THR A 480 -17.27 20.75 -13.23
N LEU A 481 -17.39 19.83 -14.19
CA LEU A 481 -17.89 20.15 -15.53
C LEU A 481 -19.35 20.62 -15.51
N LYS A 482 -20.17 20.12 -14.57
CA LYS A 482 -21.58 20.53 -14.40
C LYS A 482 -21.71 21.94 -13.82
N THR A 483 -20.86 22.32 -12.86
CA THR A 483 -21.07 23.54 -12.06
C THR A 483 -20.36 24.77 -12.62
N LYS A 484 -19.27 24.61 -13.36
CA LYS A 484 -18.40 25.72 -13.74
C LYS A 484 -19.04 26.67 -14.77
N ASN A 485 -19.28 26.19 -16.00
CA ASN A 485 -19.78 27.00 -17.12
C ASN A 485 -20.78 26.21 -17.98
N GLU A 486 -21.59 26.91 -18.80
CA GLU A 486 -22.48 26.27 -19.77
C GLU A 486 -21.71 25.45 -20.82
N GLN A 487 -20.54 25.94 -21.27
CA GLN A 487 -19.68 25.20 -22.19
C GLN A 487 -19.17 23.88 -21.59
N THR A 488 -18.75 23.87 -20.32
CA THR A 488 -18.29 22.65 -19.65
C THR A 488 -19.44 21.68 -19.41
N GLN A 489 -20.65 22.19 -19.20
CA GLN A 489 -21.86 21.38 -19.11
C GLN A 489 -22.15 20.67 -20.44
N GLN A 490 -21.98 21.33 -21.59
CA GLN A 490 -22.11 20.70 -22.90
C GLN A 490 -21.07 19.61 -23.12
N VAL A 491 -19.82 19.84 -22.69
CA VAL A 491 -18.77 18.81 -22.74
C VAL A 491 -19.15 17.59 -21.92
N ARG A 492 -19.70 17.78 -20.71
CA ARG A 492 -20.19 16.67 -19.88
C ARG A 492 -21.32 15.89 -20.56
N LEU A 493 -22.32 16.58 -21.12
CA LEU A 493 -23.43 15.94 -21.83
C LEU A 493 -22.93 15.14 -23.05
N SER A 494 -21.94 15.70 -23.76
CA SER A 494 -21.27 15.02 -24.88
C SER A 494 -20.57 13.74 -24.41
N ILE A 495 -19.82 13.77 -23.31
CA ILE A 495 -19.15 12.60 -22.74
C ILE A 495 -20.18 11.54 -22.30
N GLU A 496 -21.29 11.94 -21.67
CA GLU A 496 -22.38 11.03 -21.29
C GLU A 496 -23.02 10.37 -22.52
N ALA A 497 -23.20 11.12 -23.61
CA ALA A 497 -23.70 10.61 -24.88
C ALA A 497 -22.73 9.62 -25.53
N GLN A 498 -21.42 9.92 -25.51
CA GLN A 498 -20.38 9.00 -25.97
C GLN A 498 -20.36 7.70 -25.15
N LYS A 499 -20.43 7.78 -23.83
CA LYS A 499 -20.50 6.62 -22.95
C LYS A 499 -21.70 5.74 -23.31
N LYS A 500 -22.89 6.34 -23.42
CA LYS A 500 -24.10 5.65 -23.84
C LYS A 500 -23.93 4.99 -25.22
N PHE A 501 -23.30 5.67 -26.18
CA PHE A 501 -23.02 5.12 -27.50
C PHE A 501 -22.11 3.88 -27.43
N VAL A 502 -21.01 3.94 -26.67
CA VAL A 502 -20.07 2.81 -26.49
C VAL A 502 -20.75 1.64 -25.76
N ASP A 503 -21.49 1.89 -24.69
CA ASP A 503 -22.24 0.86 -23.95
C ASP A 503 -23.21 0.10 -24.87
N LYS A 504 -23.85 0.83 -25.79
CA LYS A 504 -24.79 0.25 -26.77
C LYS A 504 -24.08 -0.55 -27.86
N LEU A 505 -22.86 -0.18 -28.26
CA LEU A 505 -22.01 -1.01 -29.12
C LEU A 505 -21.56 -2.31 -28.41
N VAL A 506 -21.25 -2.25 -27.11
CA VAL A 506 -20.94 -3.44 -26.30
C VAL A 506 -22.15 -4.37 -26.24
N GLU A 507 -23.35 -3.84 -26.00
CA GLU A 507 -24.61 -4.60 -25.99
C GLU A 507 -24.86 -5.29 -27.33
N LEU A 508 -24.73 -4.57 -28.46
CA LEU A 508 -24.82 -5.13 -29.81
C LEU A 508 -23.82 -6.27 -30.02
N THR A 509 -22.57 -6.06 -29.61
CA THR A 509 -21.51 -7.05 -29.74
C THR A 509 -21.85 -8.34 -28.98
N ASN A 510 -22.40 -8.20 -27.78
CA ASN A 510 -22.82 -9.34 -26.96
C ASN A 510 -23.99 -10.11 -27.58
N ILE A 511 -24.95 -9.42 -28.23
CA ILE A 511 -26.02 -10.08 -28.99
C ILE A 511 -25.44 -10.86 -30.18
N VAL A 512 -24.55 -10.24 -30.96
CA VAL A 512 -23.93 -10.90 -32.14
C VAL A 512 -23.02 -12.06 -31.74
N LYS A 513 -22.33 -11.98 -30.60
CA LYS A 513 -21.52 -13.08 -30.03
C LYS A 513 -22.36 -14.33 -29.74
N ARG A 514 -23.63 -14.18 -29.33
CA ARG A 514 -24.55 -15.30 -29.02
C ARG A 514 -25.09 -16.01 -30.27
N VAL A 515 -25.04 -15.36 -31.43
CA VAL A 515 -25.53 -15.93 -32.69
C VAL A 515 -24.56 -17.01 -33.17
N GLN A 516 -25.07 -18.20 -33.45
CA GLN A 516 -24.32 -19.27 -34.09
C GLN A 516 -24.36 -19.11 -35.61
N GLY A 517 -23.24 -19.37 -36.28
CA GLY A 517 -23.14 -19.28 -37.73
C GLY A 517 -21.81 -18.72 -38.23
N SER A 518 -21.69 -18.64 -39.55
CA SER A 518 -20.52 -18.06 -40.22
C SER A 518 -20.42 -16.55 -39.97
N ALA A 519 -19.24 -15.97 -40.20
CA ALA A 519 -19.02 -14.52 -40.06
C ALA A 519 -20.03 -13.69 -40.87
N LYS A 520 -20.45 -14.19 -42.05
CA LYS A 520 -21.45 -13.53 -42.91
C LYS A 520 -22.83 -13.49 -42.26
N VAL A 521 -23.27 -14.58 -41.62
CA VAL A 521 -24.54 -14.62 -40.88
C VAL A 521 -24.52 -13.63 -39.70
N LYS A 522 -23.39 -13.53 -39.01
CA LYS A 522 -23.21 -12.56 -37.92
C LYS A 522 -23.22 -11.12 -38.41
N GLU A 523 -22.61 -10.86 -39.57
CA GLU A 523 -22.60 -9.54 -40.22
C GLU A 523 -24.00 -9.13 -40.68
N ASP A 524 -24.74 -10.04 -41.32
CA ASP A 524 -26.12 -9.79 -41.74
C ASP A 524 -27.03 -9.54 -40.53
N LYS A 525 -26.81 -10.26 -39.42
CA LYS A 525 -27.52 -10.00 -38.17
C LYS A 525 -27.17 -8.63 -37.59
N LEU A 526 -25.90 -8.25 -37.53
CA LEU A 526 -25.48 -6.93 -37.07
C LEU A 526 -26.10 -5.82 -37.94
N ARG A 527 -26.07 -5.98 -39.27
CA ARG A 527 -26.72 -5.05 -40.22
C ARG A 527 -28.21 -4.92 -39.94
N SER A 528 -28.91 -6.04 -39.72
CA SER A 528 -30.34 -6.01 -39.38
C SER A 528 -30.64 -5.29 -38.06
N LEU A 529 -29.77 -5.43 -37.06
CA LEU A 529 -29.94 -4.78 -35.74
C LEU A 529 -29.73 -3.27 -35.81
N LEU A 530 -28.90 -2.80 -36.73
CA LEU A 530 -28.65 -1.38 -36.95
C LEU A 530 -29.74 -0.75 -37.83
N LEU A 531 -30.24 -1.49 -38.83
CA LEU A 531 -31.37 -1.05 -39.66
C LEU A 531 -32.70 -1.01 -38.90
N ALA A 532 -32.84 -1.78 -37.82
CA ALA A 532 -34.03 -1.77 -36.98
C ALA A 532 -34.29 -0.42 -36.28
N GLY A 533 -33.29 0.48 -36.19
CA GLY A 533 -33.46 1.80 -35.60
C GLY A 533 -34.03 1.74 -34.17
N ASP A 534 -35.17 2.40 -33.95
CA ASP A 534 -35.85 2.46 -32.65
C ASP A 534 -36.44 1.10 -32.21
N ASP A 535 -36.73 0.21 -33.15
CA ASP A 535 -37.23 -1.16 -32.88
C ASP A 535 -36.09 -2.14 -32.55
N SER A 536 -34.85 -1.66 -32.50
CA SER A 536 -33.70 -2.47 -32.12
C SER A 536 -33.79 -2.90 -30.66
N PRO A 537 -33.44 -4.17 -30.31
CA PRO A 537 -33.44 -4.64 -28.92
C PRO A 537 -32.56 -3.80 -27.98
N VAL A 538 -31.58 -3.09 -28.55
CA VAL A 538 -30.61 -2.25 -27.85
C VAL A 538 -31.20 -0.87 -27.48
N LYS A 539 -32.40 -0.51 -27.99
CA LYS A 539 -33.09 0.77 -27.74
C LYS A 539 -32.21 1.99 -28.01
N PHE A 540 -31.45 1.96 -29.10
CA PHE A 540 -30.62 3.06 -29.57
C PHE A 540 -30.62 3.09 -31.09
N ASN A 541 -30.91 4.26 -31.66
CA ASN A 541 -30.97 4.45 -33.09
C ASN A 541 -29.61 4.85 -33.65
N PHE A 542 -28.89 3.89 -34.23
CA PHE A 542 -27.57 4.14 -34.84
C PHE A 542 -27.66 4.81 -36.22
N LEU A 543 -28.84 4.96 -36.81
CA LEU A 543 -29.06 5.61 -38.11
C LEU A 543 -29.23 7.12 -37.99
N ASN A 544 -29.71 7.59 -36.85
CA ASN A 544 -29.95 8.99 -36.60
C ASN A 544 -29.91 9.25 -35.09
N PHE A 545 -28.76 9.73 -34.61
CA PHE A 545 -28.58 10.17 -33.24
C PHE A 545 -28.03 11.59 -33.23
N ASP A 546 -28.22 12.30 -32.11
CA ASP A 546 -27.67 13.65 -31.94
C ASP A 546 -26.16 13.63 -32.19
N PRO A 547 -25.57 14.62 -32.87
CA PRO A 547 -24.15 14.58 -33.21
C PRO A 547 -23.26 14.40 -31.99
N ILE A 548 -22.40 13.38 -32.01
CA ILE A 548 -21.50 13.02 -30.90
C ILE A 548 -20.05 13.08 -31.41
N PRO A 549 -19.12 13.76 -30.71
CA PRO A 549 -17.69 13.69 -31.01
C PRO A 549 -17.15 12.30 -30.70
N LEU A 550 -16.22 11.80 -31.51
CA LEU A 550 -15.66 10.46 -31.30
C LEU A 550 -14.80 10.40 -30.02
N PRO A 551 -14.90 9.33 -29.22
CA PRO A 551 -14.02 9.12 -28.06
C PRO A 551 -12.52 9.13 -28.41
N LEU A 552 -12.16 8.55 -29.56
CA LEU A 552 -10.77 8.41 -30.02
C LEU A 552 -10.23 9.72 -30.63
N ASP A 553 -11.10 10.46 -31.31
CA ASP A 553 -10.76 11.71 -32.01
C ASP A 553 -11.89 12.73 -31.81
N PRO A 554 -11.81 13.58 -30.77
CA PRO A 554 -12.87 14.52 -30.40
C PRO A 554 -13.16 15.58 -31.46
N GLU A 555 -12.26 15.79 -32.43
CA GLU A 555 -12.48 16.75 -33.51
C GLU A 555 -13.47 16.22 -34.55
N ILE A 556 -13.61 14.90 -34.65
CA ILE A 556 -14.52 14.24 -35.58
C ILE A 556 -15.87 14.01 -34.92
N ILE A 557 -16.90 14.70 -35.42
CA ILE A 557 -18.28 14.59 -34.94
C ILE A 557 -19.08 13.69 -35.88
N ILE A 558 -19.65 12.61 -35.33
CA ILE A 558 -20.42 11.60 -36.06
C ILE A 558 -21.94 11.79 -35.83
N ARG A 559 -22.73 11.54 -36.87
CA ARG A 559 -24.21 11.61 -36.80
C ARG A 559 -24.92 10.26 -36.94
N ARG A 560 -24.29 9.33 -37.67
CA ARG A 560 -24.86 8.00 -37.94
C ARG A 560 -23.80 6.97 -38.33
N ILE A 561 -24.17 5.71 -38.18
CA ILE A 561 -23.44 4.56 -38.73
C ILE A 561 -24.05 4.19 -40.08
N ILE A 562 -23.21 3.88 -41.08
CA ILE A 562 -23.61 3.40 -42.41
C ILE A 562 -23.70 1.86 -42.37
N PRO A 563 -24.91 1.26 -42.31
CA PRO A 563 -25.05 -0.19 -42.10
C PRO A 563 -24.55 -1.04 -43.27
N GLU A 564 -24.53 -0.49 -44.49
CA GLU A 564 -24.07 -1.21 -45.67
C GLU A 564 -22.57 -1.51 -45.62
N LYS A 565 -21.78 -0.66 -44.94
CA LYS A 565 -20.31 -0.71 -44.91
C LYS A 565 -19.73 -1.44 -43.70
N ILE A 566 -20.52 -2.28 -43.05
CA ILE A 566 -20.10 -3.05 -41.88
C ILE A 566 -19.43 -4.35 -42.30
N ARG A 567 -18.36 -4.70 -41.60
CA ARG A 567 -17.59 -5.91 -41.84
C ARG A 567 -17.08 -6.52 -40.55
N ILE A 568 -17.33 -7.81 -40.33
CA ILE A 568 -16.79 -8.54 -39.18
C ILE A 568 -15.45 -9.19 -39.56
N PHE A 569 -14.43 -9.03 -38.73
CA PHE A 569 -13.14 -9.71 -38.92
C PHE A 569 -13.19 -11.15 -38.45
N LYS A 570 -12.46 -12.03 -39.15
CA LYS A 570 -12.33 -13.45 -38.80
C LYS A 570 -11.34 -13.63 -37.63
N SER A 571 -11.76 -13.26 -36.42
CA SER A 571 -10.98 -13.42 -35.19
C SER A 571 -11.87 -13.93 -34.06
N ALA A 572 -11.28 -14.61 -33.06
CA ALA A 572 -11.99 -15.21 -31.92
C ALA A 572 -12.82 -14.19 -31.12
N LYS A 573 -12.34 -12.94 -31.07
CA LYS A 573 -12.96 -11.85 -30.30
C LYS A 573 -14.02 -11.07 -31.07
N LEU A 574 -14.24 -11.44 -32.34
CA LEU A 574 -15.20 -10.84 -33.26
C LEU A 574 -15.13 -9.30 -33.34
N PRO A 575 -13.94 -8.71 -33.56
CA PRO A 575 -13.87 -7.28 -33.82
C PRO A 575 -14.56 -6.97 -35.15
N PHE A 576 -15.18 -5.81 -35.25
CA PHE A 576 -15.88 -5.38 -36.47
C PHE A 576 -15.52 -3.96 -36.86
N LEU A 577 -15.48 -3.76 -38.17
CA LEU A 577 -15.36 -2.47 -38.81
C LEU A 577 -16.78 -1.94 -39.07
N PHE A 578 -17.01 -0.69 -38.71
CA PHE A 578 -18.17 0.08 -39.15
C PHE A 578 -17.71 1.44 -39.66
N VAL A 579 -18.50 2.05 -40.54
CA VAL A 579 -18.20 3.37 -41.10
C VAL A 579 -19.23 4.34 -40.58
N CYS A 580 -18.77 5.45 -40.01
CA CYS A 580 -19.62 6.56 -39.61
C CYS A 580 -19.69 7.61 -40.70
N GLU A 581 -20.82 8.33 -40.78
CA GLU A 581 -20.89 9.59 -41.50
C GLU A 581 -20.69 10.75 -40.52
N THR A 582 -19.75 11.63 -40.84
CA THR A 582 -19.49 12.84 -40.05
C THR A 582 -20.57 13.89 -40.31
N VAL A 583 -20.64 14.92 -39.45
CA VAL A 583 -21.49 16.09 -39.69
C VAL A 583 -21.14 16.84 -40.99
N GLN A 584 -19.92 16.68 -41.49
CA GLN A 584 -19.43 17.24 -42.75
C GLN A 584 -19.79 16.36 -43.97
N GLY A 585 -20.40 15.20 -43.76
CA GLY A 585 -20.75 14.25 -44.82
C GLY A 585 -19.60 13.33 -45.25
N GLU A 586 -18.49 13.33 -44.52
CA GLU A 586 -17.35 12.45 -44.80
C GLU A 586 -17.53 11.08 -44.15
N GLU A 587 -16.86 10.07 -44.71
CA GLU A 587 -16.90 8.71 -44.19
C GLU A 587 -15.70 8.44 -43.29
N TYR A 588 -15.96 8.02 -42.05
CA TYR A 588 -14.93 7.74 -41.05
C TYR A 588 -14.98 6.26 -40.59
N PRO A 589 -14.02 5.41 -41.03
CA PRO A 589 -13.98 3.99 -40.67
C PRO A 589 -13.44 3.75 -39.25
N ILE A 590 -14.12 2.92 -38.46
CA ILE A 590 -13.75 2.60 -37.06
C ILE A 590 -13.75 1.09 -36.83
N ILE A 591 -12.69 0.60 -36.20
CA ILE A 591 -12.61 -0.80 -35.73
C ILE A 591 -12.99 -0.83 -34.25
N PHE A 592 -14.02 -1.60 -33.92
CA PHE A 592 -14.42 -1.86 -32.54
C PHE A 592 -13.97 -3.26 -32.10
N LYS A 593 -13.26 -3.33 -30.98
CA LYS A 593 -12.83 -4.57 -30.33
C LYS A 593 -13.36 -4.59 -28.91
N TYR A 594 -13.92 -5.72 -28.48
CA TYR A 594 -14.45 -5.87 -27.12
C TYR A 594 -14.04 -7.22 -26.51
N GLY A 595 -13.36 -7.15 -25.36
CA GLY A 595 -12.82 -8.29 -24.62
C GLY A 595 -11.33 -8.56 -24.83
N ASP A 596 -10.60 -7.63 -25.44
CA ASP A 596 -9.13 -7.59 -25.53
C ASP A 596 -8.63 -6.35 -24.77
N ASP A 597 -7.49 -6.46 -24.08
CA ASP A 597 -6.83 -5.32 -23.45
C ASP A 597 -5.96 -4.59 -24.49
N LEU A 598 -6.31 -3.34 -24.78
CA LEU A 598 -5.63 -2.52 -25.80
C LEU A 598 -4.64 -1.51 -25.21
N ARG A 599 -4.39 -1.54 -23.89
CA ARG A 599 -3.49 -0.58 -23.23
C ARG A 599 -2.04 -0.70 -23.73
N GLN A 600 -1.61 -1.92 -24.04
CA GLN A 600 -0.27 -2.15 -24.60
C GLN A 600 -0.15 -1.54 -26.00
N ASP A 601 -1.10 -1.82 -26.90
CA ASP A 601 -1.12 -1.23 -28.24
C ASP A 601 -1.17 0.30 -28.18
N GLN A 602 -1.98 0.86 -27.27
CA GLN A 602 -2.09 2.30 -27.04
C GLN A 602 -0.75 2.92 -26.62
N LEU A 603 -0.05 2.31 -25.67
CA LEU A 603 1.27 2.79 -25.23
C LEU A 603 2.30 2.72 -26.37
N ILE A 604 2.29 1.64 -27.16
CA ILE A 604 3.21 1.49 -28.30
C ILE A 604 2.93 2.58 -29.34
N LEU A 605 1.66 2.84 -29.69
CA LEU A 605 1.31 3.90 -30.62
C LEU A 605 1.73 5.27 -30.11
N GLN A 606 1.53 5.54 -28.83
CA GLN A 606 1.98 6.78 -28.20
C GLN A 606 3.51 6.94 -28.27
N ILE A 607 4.28 5.87 -28.04
CA ILE A 607 5.74 5.88 -28.17
C ILE A 607 6.15 6.13 -29.61
N ILE A 608 5.49 5.51 -30.59
CA ILE A 608 5.77 5.75 -32.02
C ILE A 608 5.51 7.21 -32.37
N THR A 609 4.39 7.79 -31.94
CA THR A 609 4.08 9.21 -32.14
C THR A 609 5.13 10.12 -31.48
N LEU A 610 5.61 9.75 -30.29
CA LEU A 610 6.68 10.48 -29.61
C LEU A 610 8.03 10.37 -30.34
N MET A 611 8.30 9.24 -31.00
CA MET A 611 9.54 9.04 -31.78
C MET A 611 9.52 9.72 -33.15
N ASP A 612 8.34 9.93 -33.74
CA ASP A 612 8.16 10.60 -35.03
C ASP A 612 8.26 12.14 -34.91
N ARG A 613 7.97 12.66 -33.71
CA ARG A 613 8.15 14.07 -33.35
C ARG A 613 9.61 14.38 -33.03
#